data_AF-A0A8E2AIY3-F1
#
_entry.id   AF-A0A8E2AIY3-F1
#
_cell.length_a   1.000
_cell.length_b   1.000
_cell.length_c   1.000
_cell.angle_alpha   90.00
_cell.angle_beta   90.00
_cell.angle_gamma   90.00
#
_symmetry.space_group_name_H-M   'P 1'
#
loop_
_entity.id
_entity.type
_entity.pdbx_description
1 polymer ?
#
loop_
_entity_poly.entity_id
_entity_poly.type
_entity_poly.pdbx_seq_one_letter_code
_entity_poly.pdbx_strand_id
1 'polypeptide(L)'
;MALHLPSSVLHRSLRTKGVDHFTLHRTVSSANKMGIYLPADLSLLDQDTSEPIYHSEDSNPAICTKVYRVNIGTDNGAELSVVCKIVTGRDRVVDLQTETGHYAGHLKDLQGECVPVFLGLYEGMAGVKDQQHVGCLITMFSGAPVKNDDWPHDLDLAVRIGIALKHIHYAGLQLVVLDSQNFLMDSRRRVFIVDFASATLHTCKFKHEITYTIPRPYTRLDICPELERVCIWARIYPPMDLVVGGQWFCMPISAEEIANTLSKRYALMSYEKAFIDATNELEDVREGWRRRGVKFPAEWKEMLGATIND
;
A
#
# COMPACT_ATOMS: atom_id res chain seq x y z
N MET A 1 31.93 -1.46 1.83
CA MET A 1 30.97 -2.37 2.48
C MET A 1 30.47 -3.34 1.43
N ALA A 2 30.70 -4.63 1.63
CA ALA A 2 30.36 -5.68 0.69
C ALA A 2 29.21 -6.54 1.23
N LEU A 3 28.37 -7.03 0.32
CA LEU A 3 27.30 -7.97 0.61
C LEU A 3 27.57 -9.27 -0.14
N HIS A 4 27.75 -10.37 0.57
CA HIS A 4 27.93 -11.69 0.00
C HIS A 4 26.59 -12.42 -0.02
N LEU A 5 26.19 -12.89 -1.21
CA LEU A 5 24.95 -13.64 -1.41
C LEU A 5 25.27 -15.02 -2.00
N PRO A 6 24.56 -16.08 -1.57
CA PRO A 6 24.75 -17.40 -2.13
C PRO A 6 24.23 -17.45 -3.57
N SER A 7 24.90 -18.18 -4.45
CA SER A 7 24.50 -18.33 -5.86
C SER A 7 23.14 -19.04 -6.01
N SER A 8 22.64 -19.67 -4.95
CA SER A 8 21.31 -20.27 -4.87
C SER A 8 20.16 -19.26 -5.07
N VAL A 9 20.38 -17.98 -4.79
CA VAL A 9 19.38 -16.93 -5.04
C VAL A 9 19.16 -16.70 -6.54
N LEU A 10 20.13 -17.03 -7.38
CA LEU A 10 20.00 -16.96 -8.83
C LEU A 10 19.25 -18.19 -9.37
N HIS A 11 18.53 -18.00 -10.47
CA HIS A 11 17.95 -19.12 -11.21
C HIS A 11 19.05 -20.11 -11.63
N ARG A 12 18.74 -21.41 -11.62
CA ARG A 12 19.74 -22.48 -11.82
C ARG A 12 20.54 -22.32 -13.12
N SER A 13 19.90 -21.87 -14.20
CA SER A 13 20.55 -21.67 -15.50
C SER A 13 21.56 -20.52 -15.53
N LEU A 14 21.50 -19.60 -14.56
CA LEU A 14 22.37 -18.43 -14.49
C LEU A 14 23.58 -18.66 -13.60
N ARG A 15 23.62 -19.74 -12.81
CA ARG A 15 24.68 -19.98 -11.84
C ARG A 15 25.98 -20.36 -12.53
N THR A 16 27.08 -19.72 -12.12
CA THR A 16 28.43 -20.14 -12.52
C THR A 16 28.81 -21.41 -11.78
N LYS A 17 29.22 -22.45 -12.52
CA LYS A 17 29.59 -23.73 -11.92
C LYS A 17 30.79 -23.55 -10.99
N GLY A 18 30.68 -24.04 -9.75
CA GLY A 18 31.73 -23.96 -8.73
C GLY A 18 31.82 -22.60 -8.02
N VAL A 19 30.87 -21.69 -8.25
CA VAL A 19 30.77 -20.42 -7.52
C VAL A 19 29.59 -20.51 -6.54
N ASP A 20 29.91 -20.57 -5.26
CA ASP A 20 28.91 -20.70 -4.19
C ASP A 20 28.34 -19.34 -3.77
N HIS A 21 29.11 -18.26 -3.92
CA HIS A 21 28.72 -16.91 -3.54
C HIS A 21 29.18 -15.87 -4.57
N PHE A 22 28.47 -14.75 -4.63
CA PHE A 22 28.90 -13.54 -5.36
C PHE A 22 28.84 -12.33 -4.43
N THR A 23 29.53 -11.27 -4.82
CA THR A 23 29.67 -10.06 -4.00
C THR A 23 28.97 -8.89 -4.68
N LEU A 24 28.12 -8.21 -3.92
CA LEU A 24 27.54 -6.93 -4.29
C LEU A 24 28.21 -5.82 -3.48
N HIS A 25 28.35 -4.65 -4.09
CA HIS A 25 28.96 -3.49 -3.46
C HIS A 25 27.89 -2.46 -3.13
N ARG A 26 28.00 -1.85 -1.96
CA ARG A 26 27.07 -0.79 -1.56
C ARG A 26 27.20 0.42 -2.49
N THR A 27 26.10 0.81 -3.13
CA THR A 27 26.05 1.99 -4.02
C THR A 27 25.33 3.16 -3.37
N VAL A 28 24.31 2.88 -2.55
CA VAL A 28 23.57 3.90 -1.79
C VAL A 28 23.57 3.54 -0.31
N SER A 29 23.93 4.52 0.53
CA SER A 29 23.83 4.44 1.98
C SER A 29 22.68 5.30 2.48
N SER A 30 21.96 4.83 3.51
CA SER A 30 21.03 5.71 4.19
C SER A 30 21.78 6.54 5.23
N ALA A 31 21.48 7.84 5.27
CA ALA A 31 21.72 8.64 6.45
C ALA A 31 20.51 8.46 7.38
N ASN A 32 20.28 7.23 7.87
CA ASN A 32 19.15 7.01 8.77
C ASN A 32 19.39 7.75 10.10
N LYS A 33 18.34 8.39 10.63
CA LYS A 33 18.40 9.09 11.92
C LYS A 33 18.57 8.12 13.09
N MET A 34 18.28 6.84 12.87
CA MET A 34 18.32 5.81 13.90
C MET A 34 19.74 5.34 14.26
N GLY A 35 20.76 5.74 13.49
CA GLY A 35 22.13 5.29 13.71
C GLY A 35 22.33 3.79 13.54
N ILE A 36 21.45 3.11 12.79
CA ILE A 36 21.57 1.68 12.52
C ILE A 36 22.57 1.50 11.38
N TYR A 37 23.69 0.85 11.67
CA TYR A 37 24.71 0.50 10.71
C TYR A 37 24.79 -1.01 10.56
N LEU A 38 24.88 -1.46 9.31
CA LEU A 38 25.14 -2.86 9.00
C LEU A 38 26.67 -3.12 9.08
N PRO A 39 27.10 -4.36 9.42
CA PRO A 39 28.51 -4.76 9.45
C PRO A 39 29.23 -4.54 8.11
N ALA A 40 30.53 -4.21 8.12
CA ALA A 40 31.28 -3.85 6.91
C ALA A 40 31.28 -4.94 5.82
N ASP A 41 31.28 -6.21 6.22
CA ASP A 41 31.13 -7.37 5.35
C ASP A 41 29.95 -8.19 5.86
N LEU A 42 28.91 -8.27 5.03
CA LEU A 42 27.65 -8.88 5.39
C LEU A 42 27.43 -10.11 4.53
N SER A 43 27.37 -11.29 5.15
CA SER A 43 26.94 -12.52 4.48
C SER A 43 25.48 -12.79 4.85
N LEU A 44 24.60 -12.77 3.85
CA LEU A 44 23.16 -13.00 4.06
C LEU A 44 22.70 -14.29 3.40
N LEU A 45 21.54 -14.76 3.85
CA LEU A 45 20.80 -15.88 3.25
C LEU A 45 21.46 -17.24 3.43
N ASP A 46 22.02 -17.48 4.62
CA ASP A 46 22.24 -18.86 5.04
C ASP A 46 20.88 -19.58 5.17
N GLN A 47 20.83 -20.86 4.87
CA GLN A 47 19.57 -21.64 4.81
C GLN A 47 18.84 -21.63 6.17
N ASP A 48 19.60 -21.54 7.26
CA ASP A 48 19.06 -21.56 8.63
C ASP A 48 18.56 -20.18 9.12
N THR A 49 18.89 -19.09 8.42
CA THR A 49 18.64 -17.71 8.90
C THR A 49 17.73 -16.91 7.99
N SER A 50 17.29 -17.48 6.87
CA SER A 50 16.50 -16.80 5.86
C SER A 50 15.15 -17.46 5.61
N GLU A 51 14.12 -16.63 5.54
CA GLU A 51 12.75 -17.03 5.25
C GLU A 51 12.29 -16.34 3.96
N PRO A 52 11.95 -17.08 2.89
CA PRO A 52 11.41 -16.48 1.67
C PRO A 52 10.00 -15.92 1.95
N ILE A 53 9.80 -14.64 1.67
CA ILE A 53 8.50 -13.96 1.83
C ILE A 53 7.77 -13.82 0.49
N TYR A 54 8.51 -13.51 -0.58
CA TYR A 54 7.92 -13.28 -1.91
C TYR A 54 8.85 -13.75 -3.01
N HIS A 55 8.24 -14.24 -4.09
CA HIS A 55 8.93 -14.67 -5.28
C HIS A 55 8.11 -14.35 -6.53
N SER A 56 8.74 -13.66 -7.48
CA SER A 56 8.22 -13.44 -8.82
C SER A 56 9.29 -13.76 -9.84
N GLU A 57 8.95 -14.63 -10.78
CA GLU A 57 9.75 -14.93 -11.97
C GLU A 57 9.00 -14.43 -13.19
N ASP A 58 9.71 -13.73 -14.08
CA ASP A 58 9.19 -13.42 -15.41
C ASP A 58 9.29 -14.66 -16.31
N SER A 59 8.64 -14.60 -17.46
CA SER A 59 8.86 -15.51 -18.59
C SER A 59 10.34 -15.67 -18.94
N ASN A 60 11.14 -14.63 -18.72
CA ASN A 60 12.60 -14.67 -18.79
C ASN A 60 13.20 -14.99 -17.41
N PRO A 61 13.83 -16.17 -17.21
CA PRO A 61 14.42 -16.54 -15.92
C PRO A 61 15.60 -15.66 -15.50
N ALA A 62 16.14 -14.83 -16.40
CA ALA A 62 17.12 -13.78 -16.11
C ALA A 62 16.52 -12.55 -15.42
N ILE A 63 15.20 -12.50 -15.27
CA ILE A 63 14.46 -11.42 -14.63
C ILE A 63 13.65 -12.04 -13.49
N CYS A 64 14.07 -11.78 -12.27
CA CYS A 64 13.36 -12.24 -11.09
C CYS A 64 13.44 -11.23 -9.94
N THR A 65 12.43 -11.27 -9.08
CA THR A 65 12.39 -10.57 -7.81
C THR A 65 12.18 -11.58 -6.71
N LYS A 66 13.07 -11.59 -5.72
CA LYS A 66 13.00 -12.45 -4.54
C LYS A 66 13.11 -11.60 -3.30
N VAL A 67 12.22 -11.83 -2.34
CA VAL A 67 12.21 -11.11 -1.08
C VAL A 67 12.39 -12.12 0.05
N TYR A 68 13.39 -11.88 0.88
CA TYR A 68 13.72 -12.71 2.02
C TYR A 68 13.66 -11.89 3.30
N ARG A 69 13.16 -12.49 4.37
CA ARG A 69 13.43 -12.03 5.73
C ARG A 69 14.72 -12.66 6.22
N VAL A 70 15.56 -11.89 6.86
CA VAL A 70 16.83 -12.36 7.42
C VAL A 70 17.03 -11.77 8.80
N ASN A 71 17.49 -12.58 9.75
CA ASN A 71 17.93 -12.06 11.04
C ASN A 71 19.45 -11.91 11.02
N ILE A 72 19.93 -10.71 11.35
CA ILE A 72 21.36 -10.35 11.33
C ILE A 72 21.79 -10.06 12.76
N GLY A 73 22.85 -10.70 13.23
CA GLY A 73 23.54 -10.30 14.46
C GLY A 73 24.26 -8.97 14.28
N THR A 74 24.11 -8.07 15.24
CA THR A 74 24.82 -6.78 15.27
C THR A 74 26.03 -6.85 16.21
N ASP A 75 26.96 -5.90 16.11
CA ASP A 75 28.21 -5.89 16.90
C ASP A 75 27.98 -5.88 18.42
N ASN A 76 26.80 -5.44 18.88
CA ASN A 76 26.44 -5.42 20.29
C ASN A 76 25.72 -6.71 20.76
N GLY A 77 25.60 -7.71 19.89
CA GLY A 77 24.91 -8.98 20.17
C GLY A 77 23.39 -8.94 20.00
N ALA A 78 22.79 -7.81 19.62
CA ALA A 78 21.37 -7.75 19.29
C ALA A 78 21.10 -8.34 17.90
N GLU A 79 19.95 -8.98 17.73
CA GLU A 79 19.46 -9.42 16.42
C GLU A 79 18.60 -8.34 15.76
N LEU A 80 18.89 -8.08 14.49
CA LEU A 80 18.12 -7.19 13.63
C LEU A 80 17.40 -8.01 12.56
N SER A 81 16.08 -7.96 12.55
CA SER A 81 15.30 -8.57 11.47
C SER A 81 15.19 -7.59 10.29
N VAL A 82 15.71 -8.01 9.13
CA VAL A 82 15.74 -7.22 7.89
C VAL A 82 14.99 -7.93 6.77
N VAL A 83 14.69 -7.18 5.72
CA VAL A 83 14.18 -7.67 4.44
C VAL A 83 15.22 -7.40 3.37
N CYS A 84 15.50 -8.42 2.55
CA CYS A 84 16.36 -8.34 1.39
C CYS A 84 15.52 -8.54 0.13
N LYS A 85 15.28 -7.47 -0.63
CA LYS A 85 14.66 -7.52 -1.96
C LYS A 85 15.79 -7.63 -2.99
N ILE A 86 15.98 -8.85 -3.49
CA ILE A 86 16.96 -9.16 -4.52
C ILE A 86 16.26 -9.16 -5.87
N VAL A 87 16.82 -8.39 -6.80
CA VAL A 87 16.34 -8.33 -8.18
C VAL A 87 17.47 -8.73 -9.13
N THR A 88 17.08 -9.39 -10.22
CA THR A 88 17.99 -9.68 -11.33
C THR A 88 17.45 -9.07 -12.62
N GLY A 89 18.37 -8.61 -13.46
CA GLY A 89 18.07 -8.01 -14.75
C GLY A 89 18.25 -6.50 -14.72
N ARG A 90 18.73 -5.94 -15.82
CA ARG A 90 19.11 -4.51 -15.88
C ARG A 90 17.94 -3.59 -15.53
N ASP A 91 16.77 -3.82 -16.13
CA ASP A 91 15.60 -2.97 -15.93
C ASP A 91 15.10 -3.03 -14.48
N ARG A 92 15.10 -4.23 -13.87
CA ARG A 92 14.71 -4.40 -12.46
C ARG A 92 15.69 -3.74 -11.49
N VAL A 93 16.98 -3.72 -11.82
CA VAL A 93 17.98 -2.98 -11.03
C VAL A 93 17.72 -1.47 -11.13
N VAL A 94 17.35 -0.95 -12.30
CA VAL A 94 16.97 0.46 -12.47
C VAL A 94 15.69 0.80 -11.68
N ASP A 95 14.69 -0.07 -11.69
CA ASP A 95 13.49 0.07 -10.85
C ASP A 95 13.86 0.15 -9.36
N LEU A 96 14.79 -0.70 -8.92
CA LEU A 96 15.27 -0.74 -7.54
C LEU A 96 16.08 0.52 -7.17
N GLN A 97 16.89 1.05 -8.10
CA GLN A 97 17.57 2.33 -7.93
C GLN A 97 16.57 3.48 -7.76
N THR A 98 15.48 3.48 -8.54
CA THR A 98 14.40 4.47 -8.42
C THR A 98 13.74 4.41 -7.05
N GLU A 99 13.33 3.21 -6.62
CA GLU A 99 12.76 2.98 -5.29
C GLU A 99 13.68 3.46 -4.16
N THR A 100 14.97 3.14 -4.22
CA THR A 100 15.94 3.56 -3.19
C THR A 100 16.23 5.06 -3.20
N GLY A 101 16.14 5.71 -4.37
CA GLY A 101 16.15 7.17 -4.47
C GLY A 101 15.02 7.81 -3.67
N HIS A 102 13.82 7.22 -3.68
CA HIS A 102 12.71 7.68 -2.85
C HIS A 102 12.97 7.51 -1.35
N TYR A 103 13.49 6.34 -0.93
CA TYR A 103 13.88 6.12 0.47
C TYR A 103 14.94 7.11 0.96
N ALA A 104 15.97 7.38 0.15
CA ALA A 104 17.06 8.29 0.51
C ALA A 104 16.65 9.78 0.46
N GLY A 105 15.64 10.13 -0.34
CA GLY A 105 15.12 11.48 -0.52
C GLY A 105 13.77 11.69 0.17
N HIS A 106 12.70 11.71 -0.63
CA HIS A 106 11.33 12.08 -0.24
C HIS A 106 10.82 11.35 1.02
N LEU A 107 11.11 10.06 1.15
CA LEU A 107 10.59 9.23 2.25
C LEU A 107 11.46 9.25 3.51
N LYS A 108 12.57 9.99 3.52
CA LYS A 108 13.58 9.96 4.59
C LYS A 108 12.98 10.18 5.97
N ASP A 109 12.04 11.11 6.10
CA ASP A 109 11.44 11.46 7.38
C ASP A 109 10.30 10.52 7.79
N LEU A 110 9.81 9.66 6.89
CA LEU A 110 8.73 8.69 7.15
C LEU A 110 9.26 7.30 7.56
N GLN A 111 10.57 7.08 7.45
CA GLN A 111 11.19 5.80 7.76
C GLN A 111 11.02 5.40 9.22
N GLY A 112 10.48 4.21 9.46
CA GLY A 112 10.16 3.68 10.79
C GLY A 112 8.80 4.13 11.34
N GLU A 113 8.14 5.08 10.67
CA GLU A 113 6.78 5.53 10.99
C GLU A 113 5.75 4.81 10.11
N CYS A 114 5.80 5.02 8.80
CA CYS A 114 4.85 4.44 7.84
C CYS A 114 5.50 3.90 6.56
N VAL A 115 6.83 3.91 6.48
CA VAL A 115 7.62 3.15 5.49
C VAL A 115 8.78 2.45 6.20
N PRO A 116 9.30 1.33 5.68
CA PRO A 116 10.43 0.64 6.30
C PRO A 116 11.68 1.52 6.42
N VAL A 117 12.51 1.23 7.43
CA VAL A 117 13.83 1.85 7.55
C VAL A 117 14.75 1.28 6.48
N PHE A 118 15.23 2.12 5.59
CA PHE A 118 16.18 1.80 4.52
C PHE A 118 17.60 1.70 5.08
N LEU A 119 18.28 0.59 4.79
CA LEU A 119 19.63 0.31 5.28
C LEU A 119 20.67 0.43 4.16
N GLY A 120 20.30 0.15 2.91
CA GLY A 120 21.17 0.41 1.76
C GLY A 120 20.76 -0.33 0.49
N LEU A 121 21.37 0.11 -0.61
CA LEU A 121 21.34 -0.57 -1.91
C LEU A 121 22.72 -1.16 -2.20
N TYR A 122 22.73 -2.41 -2.64
CA TYR A 122 23.93 -3.13 -3.06
C TYR A 122 23.75 -3.61 -4.49
N GLU A 123 24.76 -3.41 -5.33
CA GLU A 123 24.69 -3.73 -6.75
C GLU A 123 25.97 -4.41 -7.20
N GLY A 124 25.85 -5.19 -8.27
CA GLY A 124 26.96 -5.91 -8.84
C GLY A 124 26.54 -6.75 -10.04
N MET A 125 27.50 -7.54 -10.51
CA MET A 125 27.31 -8.50 -11.58
C MET A 125 27.40 -9.91 -11.01
N ALA A 126 26.65 -10.84 -11.58
CA ALA A 126 26.70 -12.26 -11.21
C ALA A 126 26.42 -13.17 -12.40
N GLY A 127 26.44 -14.47 -12.12
CA GLY A 127 26.10 -15.52 -13.06
C GLY A 127 27.17 -15.79 -14.12
N VAL A 128 26.80 -16.56 -15.15
CA VAL A 128 27.76 -17.03 -16.16
C VAL A 128 28.48 -15.85 -16.83
N LYS A 129 29.80 -15.77 -16.62
CA LYS A 129 30.66 -14.68 -17.12
C LYS A 129 30.26 -13.28 -16.62
N ASP A 130 29.64 -13.18 -15.44
CA ASP A 130 29.24 -11.90 -14.81
C ASP A 130 28.37 -11.03 -15.72
N GLN A 131 27.45 -11.65 -16.46
CA GLN A 131 26.57 -10.95 -17.39
C GLN A 131 25.22 -10.56 -16.78
N GLN A 132 24.92 -11.01 -15.56
CA GLN A 132 23.65 -10.74 -14.91
C GLN A 132 23.78 -9.55 -13.96
N HIS A 133 23.05 -8.48 -14.22
CA HIS A 133 22.88 -7.40 -13.25
C HIS A 133 22.08 -7.90 -12.05
N VAL A 134 22.59 -7.63 -10.85
CA VAL A 134 21.93 -7.99 -9.59
C VAL A 134 21.92 -6.79 -8.66
N GLY A 135 20.76 -6.51 -8.07
CA GLY A 135 20.57 -5.50 -7.05
C GLY A 135 19.97 -6.12 -5.78
N CYS A 136 20.34 -5.61 -4.62
CA CYS A 136 19.78 -5.98 -3.34
C CYS A 136 19.46 -4.73 -2.51
N LEU A 137 18.17 -4.52 -2.26
CA LEU A 137 17.67 -3.51 -1.34
C LEU A 137 17.49 -4.14 0.04
N ILE A 138 18.10 -3.52 1.06
CA ILE A 138 17.95 -3.95 2.45
C ILE A 138 17.14 -2.91 3.22
N THR A 139 16.06 -3.35 3.87
CA THR A 139 15.25 -2.56 4.81
C THR A 139 15.06 -3.30 6.12
N MET A 140 14.63 -2.62 7.19
CA MET A 140 14.13 -3.31 8.38
C MET A 140 12.84 -4.08 8.06
N PHE A 141 12.68 -5.26 8.67
CA PHE A 141 11.44 -6.01 8.60
C PHE A 141 10.33 -5.23 9.33
N SER A 142 9.26 -4.94 8.60
CA SER A 142 8.20 -4.02 9.03
C SER A 142 6.82 -4.70 9.11
N GLY A 143 6.80 -6.02 9.30
CA GLY A 143 5.57 -6.80 9.44
C GLY A 143 5.25 -7.69 8.23
N ALA A 144 4.07 -8.29 8.26
CA ALA A 144 3.59 -9.19 7.22
C ALA A 144 2.63 -8.45 6.27
N PRO A 145 2.50 -8.88 5.00
CA PRO A 145 1.52 -8.32 4.08
C PRO A 145 0.09 -8.37 4.64
N VAL A 146 -0.65 -7.28 4.45
CA VAL A 146 -2.09 -7.23 4.74
C VAL A 146 -2.82 -8.11 3.74
N LYS A 147 -3.73 -8.96 4.23
CA LYS A 147 -4.53 -9.81 3.35
C LYS A 147 -5.60 -8.95 2.66
N ASN A 148 -5.86 -9.25 1.38
CA ASN A 148 -6.87 -8.55 0.59
C ASN A 148 -8.25 -8.47 1.27
N ASP A 149 -8.61 -9.51 2.03
CA ASP A 149 -9.91 -9.59 2.68
C ASP A 149 -9.98 -8.82 4.01
N ASP A 150 -8.85 -8.43 4.61
CA ASP A 150 -8.84 -7.85 5.96
C ASP A 150 -9.24 -6.37 5.92
N TRP A 151 -8.66 -5.59 5.00
CA TRP A 151 -8.78 -4.12 5.03
C TRP A 151 -10.17 -3.54 4.65
N PRO A 152 -11.07 -4.18 3.88
CA PRO A 152 -12.42 -3.66 3.68
C PRO A 152 -13.34 -3.90 4.89
N HIS A 153 -12.94 -4.79 5.80
CA HIS A 153 -13.71 -5.21 6.98
C HIS A 153 -13.16 -4.65 8.30
N ASP A 154 -11.87 -4.30 8.34
CA ASP A 154 -11.21 -3.64 9.46
C ASP A 154 -11.06 -2.13 9.18
N LEU A 155 -12.04 -1.34 9.66
CA LEU A 155 -12.07 0.11 9.45
C LEU A 155 -10.89 0.84 10.11
N ASP A 156 -10.35 0.33 11.22
CA ASP A 156 -9.17 0.91 11.87
C ASP A 156 -7.94 0.70 10.99
N LEU A 157 -7.76 -0.50 10.43
CA LEU A 157 -6.70 -0.79 9.47
C LEU A 157 -6.83 0.07 8.20
N ALA A 158 -8.04 0.19 7.64
CA ALA A 158 -8.31 1.04 6.49
C ALA A 158 -7.91 2.50 6.73
N VAL A 159 -8.30 3.07 7.88
CA VAL A 159 -7.91 4.43 8.27
C VAL A 159 -6.39 4.56 8.39
N ARG A 160 -5.71 3.59 9.01
CA ARG A 160 -4.24 3.61 9.12
C ARG A 160 -3.54 3.57 7.77
N ILE A 161 -4.02 2.74 6.83
CA ILE A 161 -3.51 2.70 5.45
C ILE A 161 -3.71 4.06 4.77
N GLY A 162 -4.90 4.65 4.88
CA GLY A 162 -5.18 5.96 4.29
C GLY A 162 -4.30 7.07 4.90
N ILE A 163 -4.10 7.08 6.22
CA ILE A 163 -3.20 8.04 6.89
C ILE A 163 -1.75 7.87 6.42
N ALA A 164 -1.24 6.63 6.34
CA ALA A 164 0.09 6.34 5.85
C ALA A 164 0.30 6.82 4.40
N LEU A 165 -0.68 6.57 3.51
CA LEU A 165 -0.66 7.11 2.15
C LEU A 165 -0.69 8.64 2.15
N LYS A 166 -1.53 9.27 2.97
CA LYS A 166 -1.57 10.74 3.08
C LYS A 166 -0.19 11.31 3.46
N HIS A 167 0.55 10.67 4.36
CA HIS A 167 1.91 11.08 4.70
C HIS A 167 2.87 10.98 3.50
N ILE A 168 2.81 9.89 2.73
CA ILE A 168 3.60 9.71 1.49
C ILE A 168 3.27 10.78 0.45
N HIS A 169 1.98 11.10 0.31
CA HIS A 169 1.51 12.17 -0.57
C HIS A 169 2.04 13.55 -0.16
N TYR A 170 2.12 13.82 1.14
CA TYR A 170 2.72 15.06 1.65
C TYR A 170 4.25 15.07 1.55
N ALA A 171 4.88 13.91 1.52
CA ALA A 171 6.30 13.76 1.15
C ALA A 171 6.55 13.94 -0.37
N GLY A 172 5.49 14.17 -1.16
CA GLY A 172 5.60 14.50 -2.57
C GLY A 172 5.57 13.30 -3.51
N LEU A 173 5.05 12.14 -3.07
CA LEU A 173 4.94 10.93 -3.87
C LEU A 173 3.51 10.40 -3.94
N GLN A 174 3.18 9.74 -5.04
CA GLN A 174 1.94 8.98 -5.21
C GLN A 174 2.28 7.60 -5.77
N LEU A 175 1.51 6.57 -5.40
CA LEU A 175 1.68 5.23 -5.96
C LEU A 175 0.78 5.06 -7.19
N VAL A 176 1.37 4.58 -8.28
CA VAL A 176 0.61 4.35 -9.52
C VAL A 176 -0.29 3.12 -9.36
N VAL A 177 0.22 2.09 -8.69
CA VAL A 177 -0.48 0.83 -8.45
C VAL A 177 -0.56 0.59 -6.94
N LEU A 178 -1.75 0.24 -6.47
CA LEU A 178 -1.99 -0.14 -5.09
C LEU A 178 -2.46 -1.59 -5.07
N ASP A 179 -1.65 -2.46 -4.47
CA ASP A 179 -1.94 -3.86 -4.19
C ASP A 179 -1.88 -4.07 -2.67
N SER A 180 -2.65 -5.02 -2.11
CA SER A 180 -2.57 -5.29 -0.67
C SER A 180 -1.18 -5.75 -0.24
N GLN A 181 -0.40 -6.33 -1.15
CA GLN A 181 1.00 -6.71 -0.91
C GLN A 181 1.91 -5.51 -0.67
N ASN A 182 1.51 -4.30 -1.07
CA ASN A 182 2.25 -3.07 -0.79
C ASN A 182 2.02 -2.55 0.63
N PHE A 183 1.08 -3.14 1.39
CA PHE A 183 0.79 -2.78 2.77
C PHE A 183 1.28 -3.88 3.70
N LEU A 184 2.20 -3.54 4.60
CA LEU A 184 2.66 -4.42 5.67
C LEU A 184 2.04 -3.97 6.99
N MET A 185 1.77 -4.93 7.88
CA MET A 185 1.33 -4.66 9.24
C MET A 185 2.20 -5.40 10.24
N ASP A 186 2.74 -4.65 11.21
CA ASP A 186 3.54 -5.23 12.30
C ASP A 186 2.67 -5.76 13.45
N SER A 187 3.32 -6.41 14.43
CA SER A 187 2.63 -6.96 15.61
C SER A 187 1.97 -5.91 16.51
N ARG A 188 2.29 -4.62 16.31
CA ARG A 188 1.69 -3.48 17.02
C ARG A 188 0.60 -2.80 16.18
N ARG A 189 0.18 -3.41 15.07
CA ARG A 189 -0.81 -2.87 14.12
C ARG A 189 -0.38 -1.53 13.50
N ARG A 190 0.92 -1.27 13.38
CA ARG A 190 1.43 -0.17 12.57
C ARG A 190 1.48 -0.61 11.11
N VAL A 191 1.09 0.29 10.22
CA VAL A 191 1.05 0.05 8.78
C VAL A 191 2.30 0.64 8.14
N PHE A 192 2.93 -0.14 7.27
CA PHE A 192 4.07 0.27 6.48
C PHE A 192 3.79 0.06 5.00
N ILE A 193 4.17 1.04 4.19
CA ILE A 193 3.98 0.99 2.74
C ILE A 193 5.32 0.69 2.08
N VAL A 194 5.31 -0.22 1.10
CA VAL A 194 6.51 -0.71 0.39
C VAL A 194 6.33 -0.69 -1.12
N ASP A 195 7.41 -0.98 -1.86
CA ASP A 195 7.45 -1.11 -3.32
C ASP A 195 7.24 0.21 -4.08
N PHE A 196 8.17 1.15 -3.88
CA PHE A 196 8.13 2.47 -4.50
C PHE A 196 8.75 2.54 -5.89
N ALA A 197 8.98 1.40 -6.55
CA ALA A 197 9.60 1.35 -7.87
C ALA A 197 8.77 2.09 -8.94
N SER A 198 7.44 2.07 -8.80
CA SER A 198 6.51 2.76 -9.70
C SER A 198 6.00 4.10 -9.16
N ALA A 199 6.53 4.58 -8.02
CA ALA A 199 6.09 5.83 -7.44
C ALA A 199 6.44 7.01 -8.34
N THR A 200 5.58 8.02 -8.35
CA THR A 200 5.79 9.24 -9.15
C THR A 200 5.73 10.47 -8.26
N LEU A 201 6.43 11.53 -8.68
CA LEU A 201 6.35 12.83 -8.00
C LEU A 201 4.92 13.36 -8.05
N HIS A 202 4.46 13.90 -6.93
CA HIS A 202 3.09 14.33 -6.74
C HIS A 202 3.02 15.58 -5.85
N THR A 203 2.16 16.52 -6.20
CA THR A 203 1.82 17.64 -5.32
C THR A 203 0.41 17.45 -4.80
N CYS A 204 0.30 16.87 -3.60
CA CYS A 204 -0.98 16.53 -3.05
C CYS A 204 -1.74 17.77 -2.57
N LYS A 205 -2.97 17.93 -3.05
CA LYS A 205 -3.92 18.96 -2.58
C LYS A 205 -4.94 18.42 -1.58
N PHE A 206 -4.87 17.13 -1.24
CA PHE A 206 -5.80 16.50 -0.32
C PHE A 206 -5.66 17.09 1.08
N LYS A 207 -6.70 17.81 1.54
CA LYS A 207 -6.73 18.47 2.86
C LYS A 207 -7.63 17.76 3.87
N HIS A 208 -8.41 16.79 3.42
CA HIS A 208 -9.42 16.16 4.25
C HIS A 208 -8.80 15.24 5.30
N GLU A 209 -9.52 15.08 6.40
CA GLU A 209 -9.20 14.07 7.38
C GLU A 209 -9.57 12.68 6.82
N ILE A 210 -8.76 11.68 7.17
CA ILE A 210 -9.03 10.28 6.83
C ILE A 210 -9.53 9.64 8.11
N THR A 211 -10.84 9.59 8.23
CA THR A 211 -11.54 8.98 9.36
C THR A 211 -12.86 8.41 8.86
N TYR A 212 -13.35 7.37 9.51
CA TYR A 212 -14.65 6.78 9.20
C TYR A 212 -15.82 7.55 9.82
N THR A 213 -15.56 8.62 10.56
CA THR A 213 -16.55 9.43 11.27
C THR A 213 -17.02 10.67 10.52
N ILE A 214 -16.47 10.94 9.32
CA ILE A 214 -16.88 12.08 8.49
C ILE A 214 -17.38 11.62 7.11
N PRO A 215 -18.36 12.32 6.52
CA PRO A 215 -18.77 12.08 5.14
C PRO A 215 -17.62 12.28 4.14
N ARG A 216 -17.73 11.60 3.00
CA ARG A 216 -16.85 11.87 1.85
C ARG A 216 -17.00 13.34 1.41
N PRO A 217 -15.90 14.05 1.10
CA PRO A 217 -15.98 15.39 0.53
C PRO A 217 -16.65 15.39 -0.85
N TYR A 218 -17.55 16.34 -1.10
CA TYR A 218 -18.36 16.37 -2.33
C TYR A 218 -17.58 16.91 -3.55
N THR A 219 -16.59 17.77 -3.32
CA THR A 219 -15.91 18.51 -4.40
C THR A 219 -14.69 17.75 -4.93
N ARG A 220 -14.81 17.17 -6.13
CA ARG A 220 -13.71 16.45 -6.81
C ARG A 220 -12.48 17.31 -7.14
N LEU A 221 -12.62 18.63 -7.20
CA LEU A 221 -11.55 19.54 -7.64
C LEU A 221 -10.35 19.63 -6.66
N ASP A 222 -10.55 19.28 -5.38
CA ASP A 222 -9.52 19.35 -4.33
C ASP A 222 -9.11 17.98 -3.79
N ILE A 223 -9.50 16.90 -4.48
CA ILE A 223 -9.28 15.54 -4.01
C ILE A 223 -8.18 14.87 -4.85
N CYS A 224 -7.20 14.26 -4.17
CA CYS A 224 -6.23 13.39 -4.82
C CYS A 224 -6.91 12.08 -5.26
N PRO A 225 -6.89 11.71 -6.55
CA PRO A 225 -7.58 10.52 -7.04
C PRO A 225 -7.15 9.21 -6.37
N GLU A 226 -5.88 9.07 -6.02
CA GLU A 226 -5.36 7.86 -5.35
C GLU A 226 -5.92 7.73 -3.93
N LEU A 227 -5.83 8.79 -3.12
CA LEU A 227 -6.36 8.80 -1.76
C LEU A 227 -7.87 8.64 -1.75
N GLU A 228 -8.58 9.23 -2.73
CA GLU A 228 -10.02 9.04 -2.88
C GLU A 228 -10.36 7.58 -3.14
N ARG A 229 -9.68 6.96 -4.11
CA ARG A 229 -9.86 5.56 -4.48
C ARG A 229 -9.64 4.64 -3.28
N VAL A 230 -8.59 4.88 -2.50
CA VAL A 230 -8.32 4.15 -1.24
C VAL A 230 -9.47 4.32 -0.25
N CYS A 231 -9.92 5.56 -0.03
CA CYS A 231 -10.99 5.81 0.94
C CYS A 231 -12.32 5.15 0.53
N ILE A 232 -12.60 5.07 -0.78
CA ILE A 232 -13.78 4.38 -1.32
C ILE A 232 -13.62 2.86 -1.20
N TRP A 233 -12.52 2.31 -1.70
CA TRP A 233 -12.27 0.86 -1.72
C TRP A 233 -12.23 0.26 -0.31
N ALA A 234 -11.58 0.96 0.61
CA ALA A 234 -11.48 0.55 2.00
C ALA A 234 -12.71 0.94 2.84
N ARG A 235 -13.73 1.55 2.21
CA ARG A 235 -14.98 2.01 2.85
C ARG A 235 -14.72 2.88 4.08
N ILE A 236 -13.64 3.67 4.06
CA ILE A 236 -13.27 4.60 5.12
C ILE A 236 -14.42 5.58 5.28
N TYR A 237 -14.73 6.30 4.20
CA TYR A 237 -15.90 7.15 4.22
C TYR A 237 -17.17 6.28 4.27
N PRO A 238 -18.16 6.70 5.07
CA PRO A 238 -19.48 6.11 5.02
C PRO A 238 -20.00 6.10 3.56
N PRO A 239 -20.78 5.07 3.18
CA PRO A 239 -21.28 4.98 1.82
C PRO A 239 -22.08 6.23 1.46
N MET A 240 -21.72 6.82 0.33
CA MET A 240 -22.39 7.97 -0.30
C MET A 240 -23.28 7.54 -1.46
N ASP A 241 -23.13 6.29 -1.90
CA ASP A 241 -23.75 5.78 -3.10
C ASP A 241 -24.77 4.71 -2.70
N LEU A 242 -25.97 4.80 -3.28
CA LEU A 242 -27.09 3.87 -3.10
C LEU A 242 -27.27 3.10 -4.40
N VAL A 243 -27.61 1.81 -4.31
CA VAL A 243 -27.96 0.98 -5.47
C VAL A 243 -29.43 0.58 -5.38
N VAL A 244 -30.29 1.32 -6.09
CA VAL A 244 -31.74 1.07 -6.09
C VAL A 244 -32.16 0.62 -7.49
N GLY A 245 -32.80 -0.55 -7.59
CA GLY A 245 -33.23 -1.09 -8.88
C GLY A 245 -32.08 -1.33 -9.87
N GLY A 246 -30.86 -1.57 -9.37
CA GLY A 246 -29.65 -1.70 -10.18
C GLY A 246 -29.10 -0.39 -10.75
N GLN A 247 -29.54 0.77 -10.24
CA GLN A 247 -28.98 2.08 -10.57
C GLN A 247 -28.29 2.73 -9.38
N TRP A 248 -27.21 3.46 -9.68
CA TRP A 248 -26.39 4.16 -8.69
C TRP A 248 -26.90 5.58 -8.49
N PHE A 249 -27.07 5.97 -7.23
CA PHE A 249 -27.46 7.32 -6.83
C PHE A 249 -26.47 7.85 -5.78
N CYS A 250 -26.00 9.09 -5.95
CA CYS A 250 -25.12 9.73 -4.96
C CYS A 250 -25.95 10.56 -3.98
N MET A 251 -25.64 10.47 -2.69
CA MET A 251 -26.20 11.33 -1.65
C MET A 251 -25.63 12.76 -1.71
N PRO A 252 -26.38 13.76 -1.22
CA PRO A 252 -27.75 13.66 -0.71
C PRO A 252 -28.79 13.52 -1.82
N ILE A 253 -29.73 12.58 -1.68
CA ILE A 253 -30.86 12.37 -2.59
C ILE A 253 -32.04 11.76 -1.81
N SER A 254 -33.26 12.21 -2.09
CA SER A 254 -34.48 11.69 -1.44
C SER A 254 -34.98 10.40 -2.09
N ALA A 255 -35.76 9.60 -1.33
CA ALA A 255 -36.46 8.43 -1.87
C ALA A 255 -37.41 8.81 -3.02
N GLU A 256 -38.01 10.00 -2.96
CA GLU A 256 -38.92 10.54 -3.97
C GLU A 256 -38.18 10.84 -5.29
N GLU A 257 -37.01 11.47 -5.22
CA GLU A 257 -36.16 11.74 -6.39
C GLU A 257 -35.68 10.43 -7.04
N ILE A 258 -35.27 9.44 -6.24
CA ILE A 258 -34.90 8.11 -6.73
C ILE A 258 -36.09 7.47 -7.43
N ALA A 259 -37.26 7.42 -6.78
CA ALA A 259 -38.47 6.78 -7.31
C ALA A 259 -38.97 7.43 -8.60
N ASN A 260 -38.95 8.76 -8.66
CA ASN A 260 -39.28 9.52 -9.85
C ASN A 260 -38.31 9.24 -11.01
N THR A 261 -37.01 9.10 -10.71
CA THR A 261 -36.01 8.80 -11.73
C THR A 261 -36.18 7.39 -12.28
N LEU A 262 -36.38 6.40 -11.40
CA LEU A 262 -36.51 5.00 -11.78
C LEU A 262 -37.82 4.72 -12.53
N SER A 263 -38.95 5.24 -12.06
CA SER A 263 -40.26 5.03 -12.71
C SER A 263 -40.34 5.64 -14.11
N LYS A 264 -39.65 6.75 -14.36
CA LYS A 264 -39.55 7.35 -15.70
C LYS A 264 -38.64 6.55 -16.64
N ARG A 265 -37.60 5.92 -16.09
CA ARG A 265 -36.56 5.23 -16.87
C ARG A 265 -36.92 3.77 -17.16
N TYR A 266 -37.66 3.11 -16.28
CA TYR A 266 -37.95 1.68 -16.36
C TYR A 266 -39.46 1.43 -16.39
N ALA A 267 -39.98 1.04 -17.56
CA ALA A 267 -41.41 0.79 -17.76
C ALA A 267 -42.02 -0.29 -16.84
N LEU A 268 -41.19 -1.19 -16.30
CA LEU A 268 -41.62 -2.29 -15.42
C LEU A 268 -41.52 -1.96 -13.92
N MET A 269 -41.00 -0.78 -13.56
CA MET A 269 -40.85 -0.38 -12.16
C MET A 269 -41.87 0.69 -11.81
N SER A 270 -42.85 0.35 -10.98
CA SER A 270 -43.80 1.34 -10.46
C SER A 270 -43.08 2.34 -9.54
N TYR A 271 -43.60 3.56 -9.49
CA TYR A 271 -43.12 4.58 -8.55
C TYR A 271 -43.13 4.06 -7.11
N GLU A 272 -44.24 3.44 -6.68
CA GLU A 272 -44.40 2.90 -5.32
C GLU A 272 -43.33 1.88 -4.97
N LYS A 273 -43.04 0.93 -5.87
CA LYS A 273 -41.97 -0.05 -5.66
C LYS A 273 -40.61 0.63 -5.56
N ALA A 274 -40.29 1.53 -6.50
CA ALA A 274 -39.03 2.25 -6.50
C ALA A 274 -38.85 3.10 -5.23
N PHE A 275 -39.93 3.66 -4.71
CA PHE A 275 -39.94 4.45 -3.47
C PHE A 275 -39.68 3.59 -2.23
N ILE A 276 -40.32 2.42 -2.13
CA ILE A 276 -40.06 1.46 -1.05
C ILE A 276 -38.60 0.99 -1.08
N ASP A 277 -38.12 0.55 -2.24
CA ASP A 277 -36.73 0.09 -2.39
C ASP A 277 -35.74 1.22 -2.03
N ALA A 278 -35.98 2.45 -2.48
CA ALA A 278 -35.14 3.60 -2.16
C ALA A 278 -35.15 3.94 -0.65
N THR A 279 -36.32 3.83 0.00
CA THR A 279 -36.46 4.09 1.44
C THR A 279 -35.67 3.08 2.26
N ASN A 280 -35.76 1.79 1.91
CA ASN A 280 -35.04 0.73 2.60
C ASN A 280 -33.51 0.91 2.47
N GLU A 281 -33.02 1.16 1.25
CA GLU A 281 -31.59 1.40 1.02
C GLU A 281 -31.07 2.65 1.77
N LEU A 282 -31.87 3.72 1.82
CA LEU A 282 -31.54 4.92 2.60
C LEU A 282 -31.48 4.61 4.11
N GLU A 283 -32.39 3.81 4.65
CA GLU A 283 -32.35 3.38 6.05
C GLU A 283 -31.17 2.45 6.36
N ASP A 284 -30.82 1.54 5.45
CA ASP A 284 -29.66 0.67 5.62
C ASP A 284 -28.35 1.46 5.66
N VAL A 285 -28.22 2.48 4.79
CA VAL A 285 -27.11 3.43 4.84
C VAL A 285 -27.14 4.20 6.16
N ARG A 286 -28.30 4.72 6.59
CA ARG A 286 -28.43 5.44 7.88
C ARG A 286 -28.01 4.57 9.06
N GLU A 287 -28.45 3.33 9.14
CA GLU A 287 -28.07 2.40 10.19
C GLU A 287 -26.58 2.05 10.12
N GLY A 288 -26.01 1.94 8.92
CA GLY A 288 -24.57 1.82 8.73
C GLY A 288 -23.78 3.00 9.32
N TRP A 289 -24.28 4.23 9.13
CA TRP A 289 -23.70 5.43 9.71
C TRP A 289 -23.86 5.48 11.23
N ARG A 290 -25.06 5.14 11.76
CA ARG A 290 -25.32 5.06 13.21
C ARG A 290 -24.37 4.07 13.90
N ARG A 291 -24.20 2.88 13.34
CA ARG A 291 -23.24 1.86 13.85
C ARG A 291 -21.79 2.36 13.88
N ARG A 292 -21.44 3.29 13.01
CA ARG A 292 -20.11 3.95 12.97
C ARG A 292 -20.01 5.19 13.86
N GLY A 293 -21.10 5.59 14.53
CA GLY A 293 -21.16 6.83 15.32
C GLY A 293 -21.07 8.10 14.47
N VAL A 294 -21.35 8.01 13.17
CA VAL A 294 -21.29 9.15 12.26
C VAL A 294 -22.59 9.94 12.36
N LYS A 295 -22.50 11.24 12.62
CA LYS A 295 -23.65 12.14 12.54
C LYS A 295 -23.94 12.46 11.08
N PHE A 296 -25.22 12.37 10.69
CA PHE A 296 -25.65 12.87 9.39
C PHE A 296 -25.32 14.36 9.27
N PRO A 297 -24.85 14.84 8.11
CA PRO A 297 -24.63 16.26 7.90
C PRO A 297 -25.95 17.00 8.10
N ALA A 298 -25.91 18.11 8.84
CA ALA A 298 -27.12 18.86 9.17
C ALA A 298 -27.82 19.36 7.90
N GLU A 299 -27.03 19.76 6.91
CA GLU A 299 -27.47 20.18 5.58
C GLU A 299 -28.27 19.10 4.82
N TRP A 300 -28.09 17.81 5.14
CA TRP A 300 -28.85 16.74 4.49
C TRP A 300 -30.21 16.50 5.15
N LYS A 301 -30.39 16.92 6.40
CA LYS A 301 -31.68 16.79 7.08
C LYS A 301 -32.77 17.60 6.39
N GLU A 302 -32.41 18.76 5.86
CA GLU A 302 -33.33 19.60 5.08
C GLU A 302 -33.66 18.97 3.72
N MET A 303 -32.68 18.32 3.06
CA MET A 303 -32.87 17.68 1.75
C MET A 303 -33.64 16.35 1.81
N LEU A 304 -33.56 15.63 2.94
CA LEU A 304 -34.15 14.29 3.08
C LEU A 304 -35.60 14.28 3.62
N GLY A 305 -36.21 15.46 3.77
CA GLY A 305 -37.55 15.60 4.33
C GLY A 305 -37.53 15.51 5.86
N ALA A 306 -37.95 16.59 6.52
CA ALA A 306 -37.87 16.81 7.95
C ALA A 306 -38.80 15.87 8.76
N THR A 307 -38.41 14.61 8.94
CA THR A 307 -38.94 13.71 9.99
C THR A 307 -37.82 12.82 10.53
N ILE A 308 -36.66 13.40 10.79
CA ILE A 308 -35.52 12.71 11.40
C ILE A 308 -35.46 13.13 12.87
N ASN A 309 -35.99 12.28 13.76
CA ASN A 309 -35.67 12.37 15.17
C ASN A 309 -34.31 11.70 15.38
N ASP A 310 -33.29 12.48 15.74
CA ASP A 310 -31.96 11.99 16.16
C ASP A 310 -32.04 11.16 17.46
#